data_AF-A0A7Y1ZHC9-F1
#
_entry.id   AF-A0A7Y1ZHC9-F1
#
_cell.length_a   1.000
_cell.length_b   1.000
_cell.length_c   1.000
_cell.angle_alpha   90.00
_cell.angle_beta   90.00
_cell.angle_gamma   90.00
#
_symmetry.space_group_name_H-M   'P 1'
#
loop_
_entity.id
_entity.type
_entity.pdbx_description
1 polymer ?
#
loop_
_entity_poly.entity_id
_entity_poly.type
_entity_poly.pdbx_seq_one_letter_code
_entity_poly.pdbx_strand_id
1 'polypeptide(L)'
;HGRLRSHPPVDTDEARYDAANRDEHIDLALRWTHYIGDWDIGIAHFSGTDRRPVLVPNAAGDALIPFYPQVEQTSIDVQATLGAWLWKLEMLYNDNKFDSYTAAVGGFEFTQYGIRGGSADLGWLLEYNYDERDERAPSALARDLFFGLRYSGNDIAGSTLLAGIIYDLDNDSQFFNVEAARRLDESWVLTLEARLFNNVDRADPLFYLQRDDYLELQLQRFF
;
A
#
# COMPACT_ATOMS: atom_id res chain seq x y z
N HIS A 1 14.80 23.74 5.57
CA HIS A 1 13.72 22.75 5.42
C HIS A 1 13.65 22.29 3.98
N GLY A 2 14.45 21.29 3.61
CA GLY A 2 14.41 20.71 2.26
C GLY A 2 13.44 19.54 2.25
N ARG A 3 12.24 19.73 1.68
CA ARG A 3 11.46 18.59 1.20
C ARG A 3 12.23 17.98 0.02
N LEU A 4 12.21 16.66 -0.12
CA LEU A 4 12.67 16.01 -1.35
C LEU A 4 11.92 16.65 -2.52
N ARG A 5 12.65 17.37 -3.37
CA ARG A 5 12.11 17.96 -4.61
C ARG A 5 12.54 17.06 -5.75
N SER A 6 11.62 16.79 -6.68
CA SER A 6 12.01 16.20 -7.95
C SER A 6 13.10 17.08 -8.58
N HIS A 7 14.06 16.44 -9.24
CA HIS A 7 15.03 17.11 -10.09
C HIS A 7 14.88 16.48 -11.47
N PRO A 8 14.36 17.22 -12.47
CA PRO A 8 14.00 18.64 -12.48
C PRO A 8 12.75 19.01 -11.61
N PRO A 9 12.57 20.29 -11.22
CA PRO A 9 11.41 20.73 -10.44
C PRO A 9 10.09 20.54 -11.20
N VAL A 10 9.01 20.26 -10.49
CA VAL A 10 7.65 20.27 -11.06
C VAL A 10 7.12 21.70 -11.15
N ASP A 11 6.74 22.12 -12.35
CA ASP A 11 6.06 23.39 -12.62
C ASP A 11 4.54 23.18 -12.62
N THR A 12 3.90 23.51 -11.50
CA THR A 12 2.46 23.33 -11.32
C THR A 12 1.62 24.40 -12.01
N ASP A 13 2.22 25.54 -12.39
CA ASP A 13 1.50 26.64 -13.03
C ASP A 13 1.20 26.32 -14.50
N GLU A 14 1.99 25.42 -15.10
CA GLU A 14 1.84 24.93 -16.47
C GLU A 14 1.02 23.64 -16.59
N ALA A 15 0.24 23.27 -15.56
CA ALA A 15 -0.54 22.04 -15.53
C ALA A 15 -1.42 21.84 -16.77
N ARG A 16 -1.38 20.64 -17.33
CA ARG A 16 -2.11 20.26 -18.53
C ARG A 16 -3.14 19.19 -18.22
N TYR A 17 -4.23 19.20 -18.96
CA TYR A 17 -5.35 18.29 -18.78
C TYR A 17 -5.71 17.68 -20.12
N ASP A 18 -6.16 16.43 -20.09
CA ASP A 18 -6.72 15.78 -21.28
C ASP A 18 -8.14 16.28 -21.58
N ALA A 19 -8.88 16.66 -20.53
CA ALA A 19 -10.18 17.32 -20.68
C ALA A 19 -10.03 18.71 -21.31
N ALA A 20 -10.89 19.00 -22.29
CA ALA A 20 -10.88 20.28 -23.00
C ALA A 20 -11.17 21.49 -22.08
N ASN A 21 -12.03 21.29 -21.07
CA ASN A 21 -12.35 22.27 -20.05
C ASN A 21 -11.49 22.13 -18.78
N ARG A 22 -10.35 21.43 -18.87
CA ARG A 22 -9.33 21.35 -17.82
C ARG A 22 -9.90 20.84 -16.49
N ASP A 23 -9.69 21.60 -15.42
CA ASP A 23 -10.14 21.33 -14.06
C ASP A 23 -11.64 21.56 -13.84
N GLU A 24 -12.34 22.13 -14.82
CA GLU A 24 -13.81 22.26 -14.81
C GLU A 24 -14.53 21.01 -15.34
N HIS A 25 -13.80 19.94 -15.68
CA HIS A 25 -14.38 18.68 -16.16
C HIS A 25 -15.32 18.05 -15.12
N ILE A 26 -16.46 17.55 -15.60
CA ILE A 26 -17.42 16.85 -14.73
C ILE A 26 -17.03 15.37 -14.72
N ASP A 27 -16.50 14.93 -13.58
CA ASP A 27 -16.16 13.52 -13.35
C ASP A 27 -17.38 12.76 -12.79
N LEU A 28 -17.51 11.49 -13.15
CA LEU A 28 -18.54 10.57 -12.67
C LEU A 28 -17.92 9.47 -11.81
N ALA A 29 -18.53 9.20 -10.66
CA ALA A 29 -18.18 8.08 -9.81
C ALA A 29 -19.45 7.31 -9.40
N LEU A 30 -19.43 5.99 -9.57
CA LEU A 30 -20.46 5.09 -9.09
C LEU A 30 -19.82 4.03 -8.20
N ARG A 31 -20.43 3.73 -7.06
CA ARG A 31 -20.05 2.61 -6.19
C ARG A 31 -21.29 1.87 -5.74
N TRP A 32 -21.24 0.55 -5.84
CA TRP A 32 -22.18 -0.38 -5.27
C TRP A 32 -21.48 -1.20 -4.20
N THR A 33 -22.13 -1.40 -3.06
CA THR A 33 -21.62 -2.21 -1.96
C THR A 33 -22.74 -3.06 -1.39
N HIS A 34 -22.43 -4.29 -1.04
CA HIS A 34 -23.40 -5.18 -0.42
C HIS A 34 -22.74 -6.23 0.45
N TYR A 35 -23.41 -6.57 1.56
CA TYR A 35 -23.00 -7.66 2.43
C TYR A 35 -23.96 -8.84 2.27
N ILE A 36 -23.41 -10.06 2.14
CA ILE A 36 -24.17 -11.30 2.03
C ILE A 36 -23.58 -12.31 3.01
N GLY A 37 -24.21 -12.43 4.19
CA GLY A 37 -23.68 -13.25 5.27
C GLY A 37 -22.31 -12.71 5.71
N ASP A 38 -21.28 -13.55 5.59
CA ASP A 38 -19.90 -13.21 5.96
C ASP A 38 -19.11 -12.49 4.85
N TRP A 39 -19.72 -12.29 3.68
CA TRP A 39 -19.11 -11.66 2.52
C TRP A 39 -19.47 -10.18 2.43
N ASP A 40 -18.48 -9.33 2.21
CA ASP A 40 -18.62 -7.92 1.82
C ASP A 40 -18.06 -7.75 0.41
N ILE A 41 -18.84 -7.13 -0.47
CA ILE A 41 -18.52 -6.95 -1.89
C ILE A 41 -18.75 -5.50 -2.28
N GLY A 42 -17.72 -4.85 -2.80
CA GLY A 42 -17.77 -3.56 -3.43
C GLY A 42 -17.43 -3.64 -4.91
N ILE A 43 -18.16 -2.90 -5.73
CA ILE A 43 -17.83 -2.64 -7.13
C ILE A 43 -17.89 -1.14 -7.34
N ALA A 44 -16.87 -0.56 -7.96
CA ALA A 44 -16.86 0.86 -8.29
C ALA A 44 -16.44 1.09 -9.73
N HIS A 45 -16.93 2.19 -10.30
CA HIS A 45 -16.52 2.68 -11.61
C HIS A 45 -16.34 4.20 -11.54
N PHE A 46 -15.21 4.68 -12.07
CA PHE A 46 -14.86 6.09 -12.14
C PHE A 46 -14.52 6.45 -13.58
N SER A 47 -15.17 7.50 -14.08
CA SER A 47 -14.94 8.10 -15.40
C SER A 47 -14.62 9.57 -15.17
N GLY A 48 -13.38 10.00 -15.40
CA GLY A 48 -12.99 11.38 -15.16
C GLY A 48 -11.49 11.62 -15.12
N THR A 49 -11.09 12.72 -14.50
CA THR A 49 -9.68 13.14 -14.45
C THR A 49 -8.89 12.34 -13.40
N ASP A 50 -7.81 11.64 -13.79
CA ASP A 50 -6.92 10.98 -12.82
C ASP A 50 -6.20 12.05 -12.00
N ARG A 51 -6.21 11.92 -10.67
CA ARG A 51 -5.57 12.87 -9.74
C ARG A 51 -4.07 12.61 -9.56
N ARG A 52 -3.54 11.57 -10.20
CA ARG A 52 -2.10 11.25 -10.26
C ARG A 52 -1.57 11.70 -11.63
N PRO A 53 -0.91 12.87 -11.71
CA PRO A 53 -0.45 13.38 -12.99
C PRO A 53 0.73 12.57 -13.52
N VAL A 54 0.81 12.44 -14.84
CA VAL A 54 2.03 12.04 -15.53
C VAL A 54 2.94 13.25 -15.62
N LEU A 55 4.17 13.14 -15.15
CA LEU A 55 5.15 14.23 -15.22
C LEU A 55 5.86 14.22 -16.57
N VAL A 56 5.65 15.27 -17.37
CA VAL A 56 6.22 15.39 -18.72
C VAL A 56 7.27 16.50 -18.74
N PRO A 57 8.51 16.25 -19.20
CA PRO A 57 9.51 17.31 -19.33
C PRO A 57 9.04 18.44 -20.24
N ASN A 58 9.36 19.68 -19.87
CA ASN A 58 9.16 20.84 -20.74
C ASN A 58 10.17 20.80 -21.93
N ALA A 59 10.00 21.69 -22.90
CA ALA A 59 10.86 21.72 -24.09
C ALA A 59 12.35 21.98 -23.79
N ALA A 60 12.67 22.66 -22.68
CA ALA A 60 14.03 22.94 -22.26
C ALA A 60 14.65 21.81 -21.42
N GLY A 61 13.85 20.85 -20.93
CA GLY A 61 14.28 19.75 -20.06
C GLY A 61 14.63 20.19 -18.63
N ASP A 62 14.34 21.43 -18.25
CA ASP A 62 14.68 22.03 -16.95
C ASP A 62 13.51 22.07 -15.96
N ALA A 63 12.30 21.68 -16.39
CA ALA A 63 11.13 21.51 -15.54
C ALA A 63 10.24 20.33 -15.98
N LEU A 64 9.46 19.80 -15.05
CA LEU A 64 8.44 18.78 -15.27
C LEU A 64 7.05 19.40 -15.20
N ILE A 65 6.23 19.20 -16.22
CA ILE A 65 4.86 19.69 -16.31
C ILE A 65 3.90 18.55 -15.93
N PRO A 66 3.01 18.73 -14.94
CA PRO A 66 2.02 17.72 -14.60
C PRO A 66 0.94 17.68 -15.70
N PHE A 67 0.70 16.48 -16.23
CA PHE A 67 -0.37 16.19 -17.17
C PHE A 67 -1.40 15.26 -16.53
N TYR A 68 -2.65 15.69 -16.48
CA TYR A 68 -3.77 14.95 -15.87
C TYR A 68 -4.60 14.24 -16.96
N PRO A 69 -4.46 12.91 -17.13
CA PRO A 69 -5.23 12.15 -18.12
C PRO A 69 -6.69 11.98 -17.71
N GLN A 70 -7.57 11.80 -18.70
CA GLN A 70 -8.87 11.16 -18.46
C GLN A 70 -8.66 9.66 -18.27
N VAL A 71 -9.46 9.07 -17.39
CA VAL A 71 -9.38 7.66 -17.02
C VAL A 71 -10.76 7.05 -16.87
N GLU A 72 -10.86 5.80 -17.32
CA GLU A 72 -11.95 4.89 -17.04
C GLU A 72 -11.42 3.79 -16.11
N GLN A 73 -11.87 3.78 -14.87
CA GLN A 73 -11.39 2.83 -13.87
C GLN A 73 -12.55 2.03 -13.29
N THR A 74 -12.47 0.71 -13.38
CA THR A 74 -13.40 -0.21 -12.71
C THR A 74 -12.66 -0.98 -11.65
N SER A 75 -13.23 -1.08 -10.45
CA SER A 75 -12.64 -1.85 -9.34
C SER A 75 -13.65 -2.77 -8.69
N ILE A 76 -13.14 -3.85 -8.12
CA ILE A 76 -13.87 -4.77 -7.25
C ILE A 76 -13.06 -4.96 -5.97
N ASP A 77 -13.76 -4.96 -4.85
CA ASP A 77 -13.24 -5.30 -3.54
C ASP A 77 -14.12 -6.39 -2.92
N VAL A 78 -13.50 -7.45 -2.39
CA VAL A 78 -14.19 -8.57 -1.75
C VAL A 78 -13.49 -8.88 -0.45
N GLN A 79 -14.26 -8.98 0.62
CA GLN A 79 -13.79 -9.43 1.92
C GLN A 79 -14.70 -10.53 2.44
N ALA A 80 -14.15 -11.59 3.05
CA ALA A 80 -14.93 -12.62 3.71
C ALA A 80 -14.35 -13.01 5.05
N THR A 81 -15.17 -12.98 6.12
CA THR A 81 -14.76 -13.39 7.47
C THR A 81 -15.35 -14.76 7.81
N LEU A 82 -14.63 -15.83 7.49
CA LEU A 82 -15.09 -17.21 7.61
C LEU A 82 -14.47 -17.88 8.84
N GLY A 83 -15.10 -17.66 10.00
CA GLY A 83 -14.60 -18.15 11.27
C GLY A 83 -13.27 -17.50 11.64
N ALA A 84 -12.19 -18.28 11.64
CA ALA A 84 -10.84 -17.81 11.94
C ALA A 84 -10.10 -17.21 10.72
N TRP A 85 -10.71 -17.27 9.53
CA TRP A 85 -10.11 -16.80 8.30
C TRP A 85 -10.70 -15.46 7.88
N LEU A 86 -9.84 -14.51 7.53
CA LEU A 86 -10.19 -13.28 6.84
C LEU A 86 -9.59 -13.33 5.44
N TRP A 87 -10.43 -13.38 4.41
CA TRP A 87 -10.01 -13.30 3.01
C TRP A 87 -10.23 -11.89 2.49
N LYS A 88 -9.30 -11.40 1.67
CA LYS A 88 -9.36 -10.10 1.03
C LYS A 88 -8.90 -10.17 -0.41
N LEU A 89 -9.58 -9.45 -1.28
CA LEU A 89 -9.21 -9.22 -2.67
C LEU A 89 -9.61 -7.79 -3.04
N GLU A 90 -8.67 -7.04 -3.61
CA GLU A 90 -8.93 -5.78 -4.28
C GLU A 90 -8.34 -5.89 -5.68
N MET A 91 -9.12 -5.53 -6.70
CA MET A 91 -8.68 -5.54 -8.08
C MET A 91 -9.22 -4.32 -8.79
N LEU A 92 -8.42 -3.74 -9.67
CA LEU A 92 -8.83 -2.66 -10.55
C LEU A 92 -8.31 -2.89 -11.97
N TYR A 93 -9.09 -2.38 -12.91
CA TYR A 93 -8.69 -2.15 -14.29
C TYR A 93 -8.79 -0.66 -14.56
N ASN A 94 -7.75 -0.09 -15.13
CA ASN A 94 -7.63 1.33 -15.42
C ASN A 94 -7.27 1.49 -16.90
N ASP A 95 -8.06 2.26 -17.62
CA ASP A 95 -7.83 2.61 -19.01
C ASP A 95 -7.68 4.13 -19.12
N ASN A 96 -6.54 4.57 -19.64
CA ASN A 96 -6.29 5.98 -19.91
C ASN A 96 -5.54 6.12 -21.24
N LYS A 97 -5.36 7.36 -21.70
CA LYS A 97 -4.73 7.64 -22.99
C LYS A 97 -3.28 7.17 -23.16
N PHE A 98 -2.59 6.85 -22.07
CA PHE A 98 -1.18 6.41 -22.09
C PHE A 98 -1.05 4.90 -22.02
N ASP A 99 -1.88 4.25 -21.20
CA ASP A 99 -1.82 2.81 -20.98
C ASP A 99 -3.16 2.29 -20.43
N SER A 100 -3.38 0.99 -20.61
CA SER A 100 -4.44 0.24 -19.95
C SER A 100 -3.79 -0.84 -19.10
N TYR A 101 -4.16 -0.95 -17.83
CA TYR A 101 -3.52 -1.89 -16.93
C TYR A 101 -4.48 -2.45 -15.87
N THR A 102 -4.16 -3.66 -15.43
CA THR A 102 -4.80 -4.31 -14.29
C THR A 102 -3.85 -4.32 -13.08
N ALA A 103 -4.38 -4.01 -11.90
CA ALA A 103 -3.68 -4.21 -10.64
C ALA A 103 -4.59 -4.95 -9.66
N ALA A 104 -4.03 -5.84 -8.85
CA ALA A 104 -4.76 -6.61 -7.87
C ALA A 104 -3.88 -6.91 -6.65
N VAL A 105 -4.50 -6.93 -5.48
CA VAL A 105 -3.91 -7.43 -4.24
C VAL A 105 -4.89 -8.41 -3.61
N GLY A 106 -4.41 -9.58 -3.22
CA GLY A 106 -5.26 -10.62 -2.67
C GLY A 106 -4.53 -11.48 -1.66
N GLY A 107 -5.23 -11.87 -0.61
CA GLY A 107 -4.60 -12.57 0.49
C GLY A 107 -5.58 -13.09 1.54
N PHE A 108 -5.01 -13.65 2.58
CA PHE A 108 -5.76 -14.07 3.75
C PHE A 108 -4.98 -13.84 5.05
N GLU A 109 -5.74 -13.76 6.13
CA GLU A 109 -5.26 -13.88 7.50
C GLU A 109 -5.97 -15.05 8.19
N PHE A 110 -5.21 -15.95 8.79
CA PHE A 110 -5.73 -17.01 9.65
C PHE A 110 -5.35 -16.75 11.10
N THR A 111 -6.34 -16.64 11.99
CA THR A 111 -6.10 -16.41 13.42
C THR A 111 -6.21 -17.70 14.23
N GLN A 112 -5.11 -18.11 14.83
CA GLN A 112 -5.10 -19.14 15.87
C GLN A 112 -5.40 -18.50 17.22
N TYR A 113 -6.62 -18.71 17.72
CA TYR A 113 -7.06 -18.15 18.99
C TYR A 113 -6.51 -18.93 20.20
N GLY A 114 -6.19 -18.21 21.27
CA GLY A 114 -5.84 -18.80 22.57
C GLY A 114 -4.63 -19.74 22.51
N ILE A 115 -3.55 -19.32 21.86
CA ILE A 115 -2.36 -20.14 21.67
C ILE A 115 -1.84 -20.66 23.02
N ARG A 116 -1.49 -21.95 23.05
CA ARG A 116 -1.04 -22.66 24.27
C ARG A 116 -2.03 -22.61 25.44
N GLY A 117 -3.32 -22.44 25.16
CA GLY A 117 -4.39 -22.36 26.18
C GLY A 117 -4.42 -21.04 26.95
N GLY A 118 -3.70 -20.02 26.47
CA GLY A 118 -3.70 -18.67 27.04
C GLY A 118 -4.74 -17.77 26.40
N SER A 119 -4.64 -16.46 26.69
CA SER A 119 -5.46 -15.42 26.07
C SER A 119 -4.91 -14.94 24.74
N ALA A 120 -3.66 -15.22 24.42
CA ALA A 120 -2.99 -14.65 23.25
C ALA A 120 -3.42 -15.33 21.94
N ASP A 121 -3.41 -14.57 20.86
CA ASP A 121 -3.74 -15.02 19.52
C ASP A 121 -2.54 -14.87 18.57
N LEU A 122 -2.48 -15.74 17.55
CA LEU A 122 -1.47 -15.70 16.50
C LEU A 122 -2.13 -15.69 15.11
N GLY A 123 -2.01 -14.58 14.40
CA GLY A 123 -2.39 -14.40 13.00
C GLY A 123 -1.28 -14.81 12.04
N TRP A 124 -1.64 -15.54 11.00
CA TRP A 124 -0.80 -15.90 9.86
C TRP A 124 -1.30 -15.14 8.65
N LEU A 125 -0.44 -14.32 8.04
CA LEU A 125 -0.80 -13.44 6.94
C LEU A 125 -0.07 -13.87 5.67
N LEU A 126 -0.80 -13.94 4.57
CA LEU A 126 -0.25 -14.12 3.23
C LEU A 126 -0.98 -13.19 2.27
N GLU A 127 -0.24 -12.41 1.50
CA GLU A 127 -0.80 -11.51 0.49
C GLU A 127 0.07 -11.54 -0.77
N TYR A 128 -0.59 -11.51 -1.92
CA TYR A 128 0.04 -11.41 -3.23
C TYR A 128 -0.38 -10.11 -3.90
N ASN A 129 0.62 -9.35 -4.35
CA ASN A 129 0.46 -8.09 -5.07
C ASN A 129 0.78 -8.31 -6.54
N TYR A 130 -0.09 -7.80 -7.41
CA TYR A 130 0.02 -7.86 -8.86
C TYR A 130 -0.23 -6.48 -9.46
N ASP A 131 0.70 -5.96 -10.25
CA ASP A 131 0.51 -4.78 -11.10
C ASP A 131 1.09 -5.07 -12.49
N GLU A 132 0.24 -5.03 -13.51
CA GLU A 132 0.65 -5.28 -14.89
C GLU A 132 1.70 -4.28 -15.40
N ARG A 133 1.80 -3.10 -14.77
CA ARG A 133 2.78 -2.08 -15.13
C ARG A 133 4.20 -2.44 -14.70
N ASP A 134 4.36 -3.35 -13.74
CA ASP A 134 5.66 -3.79 -13.22
C ASP A 134 6.51 -2.60 -12.74
N GLU A 135 7.81 -2.55 -13.06
CA GLU A 135 8.73 -1.42 -12.80
C GLU A 135 8.23 -0.03 -13.27
N ARG A 136 7.20 0.03 -14.14
CA ARG A 136 6.58 1.29 -14.59
C ARG A 136 5.53 1.79 -13.61
N ALA A 137 5.10 0.96 -12.65
CA ALA A 137 4.17 1.36 -11.62
C ALA A 137 4.83 2.37 -10.67
N PRO A 138 4.07 3.35 -10.12
CA PRO A 138 4.55 4.18 -9.03
C PRO A 138 4.58 3.42 -7.69
N SER A 139 4.02 2.21 -7.64
CA SER A 139 4.07 1.30 -6.50
C SER A 139 5.40 0.55 -6.51
N ALA A 140 5.97 0.34 -5.33
CA ALA A 140 7.10 -0.58 -5.14
C ALA A 140 6.66 -2.05 -5.16
N LEU A 141 5.35 -2.31 -5.11
CA LEU A 141 4.77 -3.64 -5.14
C LEU A 141 4.10 -3.87 -6.50
N ALA A 142 4.58 -4.86 -7.25
CA ALA A 142 4.06 -5.25 -8.55
C ALA A 142 3.96 -6.77 -8.75
N ARG A 143 4.92 -7.56 -8.28
CA ARG A 143 4.84 -9.04 -8.31
C ARG A 143 5.41 -9.58 -7.01
N ASP A 144 4.79 -9.18 -5.92
CA ASP A 144 5.34 -9.34 -4.59
C ASP A 144 4.49 -10.28 -3.74
N LEU A 145 5.17 -11.13 -2.98
CA LEU A 145 4.55 -11.97 -1.97
C LEU A 145 4.89 -11.42 -0.58
N PHE A 146 3.87 -11.05 0.17
CA PHE A 146 3.98 -10.75 1.58
C PHE A 146 3.64 -11.99 2.43
N PHE A 147 4.47 -12.29 3.40
CA PHE A 147 4.20 -13.24 4.47
C PHE A 147 4.43 -12.58 5.83
N GLY A 148 3.52 -12.79 6.77
CA GLY A 148 3.62 -12.19 8.10
C GLY A 148 3.04 -13.02 9.23
N LEU A 149 3.52 -12.72 10.43
CA LEU A 149 2.98 -13.21 11.70
C LEU A 149 2.54 -12.02 12.54
N ARG A 150 1.31 -12.11 13.07
CA ARG A 150 0.77 -11.14 14.01
C ARG A 150 0.51 -11.81 15.36
N TYR A 151 1.16 -11.36 16.40
CA TYR A 151 0.86 -11.77 17.76
C TYR A 151 0.04 -10.69 18.47
N SER A 152 -1.07 -11.11 19.06
CA SER A 152 -1.90 -10.29 19.94
C SER A 152 -1.89 -10.92 21.33
N GLY A 153 -1.23 -10.29 22.29
CA GLY A 153 -1.07 -10.85 23.63
C GLY A 153 -2.38 -10.94 24.42
N ASN A 154 -3.34 -10.08 24.10
CA ASN A 154 -4.61 -9.94 24.82
C ASN A 154 -4.39 -9.86 26.34
N ASP A 155 -3.31 -9.20 26.76
CA ASP A 155 -2.95 -8.94 28.14
C ASP A 155 -3.32 -7.49 28.52
N ILE A 156 -3.24 -7.17 29.82
CA ILE A 156 -3.52 -5.81 30.31
C ILE A 156 -2.53 -4.79 29.69
N ALA A 157 -1.31 -5.23 29.39
CA ALA A 157 -0.31 -4.40 28.74
C ALA A 157 -0.63 -4.09 27.27
N GLY A 158 -1.57 -4.80 26.63
CA GLY A 158 -1.88 -4.66 25.22
C GLY A 158 -0.70 -5.01 24.32
N SER A 159 0.05 -6.06 24.64
CA SER A 159 1.24 -6.47 23.90
C SER A 159 0.88 -6.89 22.48
N THR A 160 1.55 -6.32 21.48
CA THR A 160 1.41 -6.67 20.05
C THR A 160 2.77 -6.85 19.39
N LEU A 161 2.81 -7.70 18.37
CA LEU A 161 3.95 -7.85 17.47
C LEU A 161 3.43 -8.17 16.07
N LEU A 162 3.93 -7.47 15.05
CA LEU A 162 3.78 -7.81 13.65
C LEU A 162 5.19 -7.97 13.08
N ALA A 163 5.48 -9.13 12.50
CA ALA A 163 6.72 -9.38 11.79
C ALA A 163 6.39 -9.94 10.42
N GLY A 164 7.01 -9.41 9.37
CA GLY A 164 6.74 -9.87 8.02
C GLY A 164 7.89 -9.61 7.05
N ILE A 165 7.77 -10.27 5.90
CA ILE A 165 8.67 -10.15 4.76
C ILE A 165 7.82 -9.90 3.52
N ILE A 166 8.26 -8.98 2.67
CA ILE A 166 7.83 -8.83 1.28
C ILE A 166 8.98 -9.35 0.41
N TYR A 167 8.63 -10.18 -0.57
CA TYR A 167 9.57 -10.77 -1.51
C TYR A 167 9.09 -10.48 -2.93
N ASP A 168 9.90 -9.78 -3.71
CA ASP A 168 9.69 -9.58 -5.14
C ASP A 168 10.02 -10.87 -5.89
N LEU A 169 9.05 -11.40 -6.63
CA LEU A 169 9.15 -12.68 -7.32
C LEU A 169 9.93 -12.62 -8.65
N ASP A 170 10.21 -11.43 -9.17
CA ASP A 170 10.92 -11.21 -10.43
C ASP A 170 12.42 -10.96 -10.21
N ASN A 171 12.80 -10.24 -9.15
CA ASN A 171 14.17 -9.78 -8.92
C ASN A 171 14.79 -10.16 -7.56
N ASP A 172 14.09 -10.95 -6.75
CA ASP A 172 14.52 -11.45 -5.43
C ASP A 172 14.77 -10.34 -4.38
N SER A 173 14.25 -9.12 -4.59
CA SER A 173 14.29 -8.04 -3.60
C SER A 173 13.48 -8.40 -2.37
N GLN A 174 14.01 -8.03 -1.20
CA GLN A 174 13.41 -8.39 0.09
C GLN A 174 13.28 -7.18 0.99
N PHE A 175 12.11 -7.04 1.58
CA PHE A 175 11.84 -6.06 2.61
C PHE A 175 11.29 -6.74 3.86
N PHE A 176 11.97 -6.55 4.98
CA PHE A 176 11.56 -7.08 6.28
C PHE A 176 11.05 -5.95 7.15
N ASN A 177 9.92 -6.20 7.82
CA ASN A 177 9.34 -5.26 8.77
C ASN A 177 9.04 -5.98 10.10
N VAL A 178 9.39 -5.34 11.21
CA VAL A 178 9.02 -5.76 12.55
C VAL A 178 8.51 -4.56 13.33
N GLU A 179 7.30 -4.66 13.86
CA GLU A 179 6.66 -3.67 14.71
C GLU A 179 6.18 -4.35 15.99
N ALA A 180 6.60 -3.87 17.15
CA ALA A 180 6.15 -4.39 18.44
C ALA A 180 5.77 -3.24 19.36
N ALA A 181 4.68 -3.41 20.12
CA ALA A 181 4.25 -2.41 21.07
C ALA A 181 3.73 -3.05 22.35
N ARG A 182 3.93 -2.37 23.49
CA ARG A 182 3.28 -2.71 24.75
C ARG A 182 3.24 -1.52 25.71
N ARG A 183 2.28 -1.55 26.63
CA ARG A 183 2.31 -0.69 27.81
C ARG A 183 3.34 -1.19 28.83
N LEU A 184 4.03 -0.24 29.46
CA LEU A 184 4.86 -0.49 30.64
C LEU A 184 4.06 -0.25 31.93
N ASP A 185 3.19 0.75 31.92
CA ASP A 185 2.20 1.05 32.95
C ASP A 185 1.02 1.83 32.33
N GLU A 186 0.21 2.51 33.16
CA GLU A 186 -0.95 3.31 32.71
C GLU A 186 -0.57 4.55 31.88
N SER A 187 0.65 5.05 32.02
CA SER A 187 1.11 6.30 31.41
C SER A 187 2.15 6.09 30.31
N TRP A 188 2.79 4.92 30.22
CA TRP A 188 3.91 4.68 29.31
C TRP A 188 3.67 3.56 28.31
N VAL A 189 3.98 3.84 27.04
CA VAL A 189 3.99 2.87 25.93
C VAL A 189 5.40 2.78 25.36
N LEU A 190 5.87 1.54 25.18
CA LEU A 190 7.10 1.21 24.49
C LEU A 190 6.76 0.65 23.10
N THR A 191 7.38 1.19 22.07
CA THR A 191 7.27 0.73 20.68
C THR A 191 8.66 0.44 20.13
N LEU A 192 8.78 -0.65 19.38
CA LEU A 192 9.94 -1.04 18.60
C LEU A 192 9.52 -1.13 17.14
N GLU A 193 10.27 -0.49 16.25
CA GLU A 193 10.12 -0.64 14.81
C GLU A 193 11.48 -0.99 14.19
N ALA A 194 11.50 -1.96 13.29
CA ALA A 194 12.68 -2.31 12.53
C ALA A 194 12.31 -2.55 11.07
N ARG A 195 13.05 -1.91 10.16
CA ARG A 195 12.91 -2.09 8.71
C ARG A 195 14.27 -2.44 8.13
N LEU A 196 14.32 -3.50 7.35
CA LEU A 196 15.54 -3.99 6.71
C LEU A 196 15.28 -4.26 5.24
N PHE A 197 16.16 -3.77 4.39
CA PHE A 197 16.14 -3.99 2.95
C PHE A 197 17.29 -4.90 2.57
N ASN A 198 17.02 -5.97 1.83
CA ASN A 198 18.03 -6.94 1.43
C ASN A 198 17.88 -7.27 -0.05
N ASN A 199 19.01 -7.47 -0.73
CA ASN A 199 19.06 -7.87 -2.13
C ASN A 199 18.22 -7.00 -3.09
N VAL A 200 18.10 -5.70 -2.82
CA VAL A 200 17.25 -4.81 -3.62
C VAL A 200 17.86 -4.60 -5.00
N ASP A 201 17.15 -5.00 -6.04
CA ASP A 201 17.58 -4.83 -7.43
C ASP A 201 17.67 -3.35 -7.81
N ARG A 202 18.52 -3.01 -8.79
CA ARG A 202 18.70 -1.62 -9.24
C ARG A 202 17.48 -1.04 -9.96
N ALA A 203 16.67 -1.89 -10.58
CA ALA A 203 15.46 -1.51 -11.28
C ALA A 203 14.26 -1.37 -10.32
N ASP A 204 14.34 -1.96 -9.13
CA ASP A 204 13.30 -1.89 -8.12
C ASP A 204 13.16 -0.45 -7.56
N PRO A 205 11.94 0.12 -7.49
CA PRO A 205 11.68 1.40 -6.83
C PRO A 205 12.24 1.51 -5.39
N LEU A 206 12.33 0.40 -4.66
CA LEU A 206 12.92 0.29 -3.32
C LEU A 206 14.43 0.53 -3.31
N PHE A 207 15.13 0.51 -4.45
CA PHE A 207 16.58 0.66 -4.51
C PHE A 207 17.08 1.94 -3.85
N TYR A 208 16.30 3.02 -3.92
CA TYR A 208 16.63 4.29 -3.27
C TYR A 208 16.58 4.21 -1.75
N LEU A 209 15.82 3.26 -1.20
CA LEU A 209 15.66 3.00 0.23
C LEU A 209 16.57 1.85 0.72
N GLN A 210 17.29 1.15 -0.15
CA GLN A 210 18.08 -0.04 0.20
C GLN A 210 19.16 0.21 1.28
N ARG A 211 19.51 1.47 1.54
CA ARG A 211 20.51 1.88 2.55
C ARG A 211 19.88 2.54 3.78
N ASP A 212 18.55 2.57 3.83
CA ASP A 212 17.78 3.25 4.86
C ASP A 212 17.22 2.24 5.88
N ASP A 213 17.94 1.14 6.10
CA ASP A 213 17.70 0.25 7.22
C ASP A 213 17.61 1.06 8.51
N TYR A 214 16.54 0.88 9.28
CA TYR A 214 16.37 1.59 10.54
C TYR A 214 15.84 0.69 11.64
N LEU A 215 16.25 1.04 12.86
CA LEU A 215 15.76 0.49 14.11
C LEU A 215 15.37 1.67 14.99
N GLU A 216 14.09 1.75 15.36
CA GLU A 216 13.57 2.77 16.25
C GLU A 216 13.03 2.12 17.53
N LEU A 217 13.39 2.72 18.66
CA LEU A 217 12.80 2.41 19.95
C LEU A 217 12.18 3.69 20.52
N GLN A 218 10.85 3.71 20.63
CA GLN A 218 10.09 4.85 21.10
C GLN A 218 9.51 4.58 22.49
N LEU A 219 9.67 5.53 23.41
CA LEU A 219 9.00 5.53 24.71
C LEU A 219 8.09 6.76 24.80
N GLN A 220 6.77 6.53 24.81
CA GLN A 220 5.75 7.58 24.81
C GLN A 220 5.05 7.65 26.17
N ARG A 221 4.85 8.88 26.68
CA ARG A 221 4.12 9.16 27.93
C ARG A 221 2.79 9.87 27.67
N PHE A 222 1.73 9.44 28.35
CA PHE A 222 0.41 10.09 28.40
C PHE A 222 0.21 10.78 29.77
N PHE A 223 -0.51 11.90 29.79
CA PHE A 223 -0.77 12.74 30.96
C PHE A 223 -2.26 12.94 31.19
#